data_AF-A0A553AF05-F1
#
_entry.id   AF-A0A553AF05-F1
#
_cell.length_a   1.000
_cell.length_b   1.000
_cell.length_c   1.000
_cell.angle_alpha   90.00
_cell.angle_beta   90.00
_cell.angle_gamma   90.00
#
_symmetry.space_group_name_H-M   'P 1'
#
loop_
_entity.id
_entity.type
_entity.pdbx_description
1 polymer ?
#
loop_
_entity_poly.entity_id
_entity_poly.type
_entity_poly.pdbx_seq_one_letter_code
_entity_poly.pdbx_strand_id
1 'polypeptide(L)'
;MSTQLPKQAVGQLKKTLDNFKLNDAIELSNNEAQTRKFLIEPFFMMLNYVSNDLIPEYNADFGDRVSNKIDYAIVLNKKDTILIEAKKHSSRLTDKEAGQLNGYFNNTKNSKIAVLTNGIEYRFYSDVLEPNVIDPKPFFIFNLSNYNEKDIETLIKFDKRFIKVKEIVTSAQEAAFVESFEDTLYKELKAPSKDLLKIVHRNMLFKTKFTDETQLKMISLVNSALLKNIYDRKVLEESKSNSQGVVTTEFEIQAYHTIRTLLIQNKKIPKDRIVFKDYKSFFNISIDDNSKKVICKLIFTDSKLKMHIENNEYHLDHIDDLLKHKNELTNRTLSLVE
;
A
#
# COMPACT_ATOMS: atom_id res chain seq x y z
N MET A 1 -10.86 18.20 3.52
CA MET A 1 -12.00 17.27 3.61
C MET A 1 -11.78 16.21 2.55
N SER A 2 -11.46 14.98 2.95
CA SER A 2 -11.34 13.89 1.97
C SER A 2 -12.71 13.67 1.34
N THR A 3 -12.76 13.74 0.01
CA THR A 3 -13.98 13.43 -0.74
C THR A 3 -14.29 11.96 -0.47
N GLN A 4 -15.31 11.66 0.34
CA GLN A 4 -15.75 10.27 0.52
C GLN A 4 -16.26 9.77 -0.82
N LEU A 5 -15.48 8.91 -1.47
CA LEU A 5 -15.89 8.25 -2.70
C LEU A 5 -17.15 7.43 -2.41
N PRO A 6 -18.22 7.54 -3.21
CA PRO A 6 -19.43 6.78 -2.97
C PRO A 6 -19.12 5.28 -3.03
N LYS A 7 -19.33 4.54 -1.93
CA LYS A 7 -19.11 3.07 -1.87
C LYS A 7 -19.85 2.33 -3.01
N GLN A 8 -21.02 2.84 -3.38
CA GLN A 8 -21.80 2.33 -4.51
C GLN A 8 -21.06 2.45 -5.85
N ALA A 9 -20.32 3.54 -6.08
CA ALA A 9 -19.57 3.76 -7.31
C ALA A 9 -18.36 2.80 -7.41
N VAL A 10 -17.67 2.56 -6.29
CA VAL A 10 -16.60 1.54 -6.20
C VAL A 10 -17.14 0.15 -6.53
N GLY A 11 -18.27 -0.23 -5.92
CA GLY A 11 -18.92 -1.52 -6.19
C GLY A 11 -19.41 -1.67 -7.63
N GLN A 12 -19.89 -0.58 -8.24
CA GLN A 12 -20.30 -0.58 -9.65
C GLN A 12 -19.09 -0.75 -10.58
N LEU A 13 -17.99 -0.01 -10.35
CA LEU A 13 -16.77 -0.15 -11.14
C LEU A 13 -16.21 -1.57 -11.04
N LYS A 14 -16.14 -2.13 -9.82
CA LYS A 14 -15.76 -3.53 -9.59
C LYS A 14 -16.59 -4.49 -10.44
N LYS A 15 -17.91 -4.38 -10.37
CA LYS A 15 -18.82 -5.22 -11.17
C LYS A 15 -18.59 -5.06 -12.67
N THR A 16 -18.31 -3.85 -13.16
CA THR A 16 -18.05 -3.64 -14.59
C THR A 16 -16.73 -4.26 -15.03
N LEU A 17 -15.68 -4.13 -14.21
CA LEU A 17 -14.37 -4.75 -14.45
C LEU A 17 -14.46 -6.28 -14.41
N ASP A 18 -15.17 -6.85 -13.42
CA ASP A 18 -15.36 -8.30 -13.29
C ASP A 18 -16.13 -8.90 -14.48
N ASN A 19 -17.05 -8.13 -15.06
CA ASN A 19 -17.83 -8.56 -16.23
C ASN A 19 -17.13 -8.28 -17.57
N PHE A 20 -16.00 -7.57 -17.56
CA PHE A 20 -15.27 -7.28 -18.79
C PHE A 20 -14.59 -8.55 -19.31
N LYS A 21 -14.96 -8.96 -20.53
CA LYS A 21 -14.41 -10.13 -21.19
C LYS A 21 -13.02 -9.83 -21.76
N LEU A 22 -12.04 -9.73 -20.87
CA LEU A 22 -10.68 -9.32 -21.21
C LEU A 22 -10.04 -10.24 -22.27
N ASN A 23 -10.22 -11.55 -22.18
CA ASN A 23 -9.64 -12.50 -23.14
C ASN A 23 -10.23 -12.31 -24.54
N ASP A 24 -11.55 -12.22 -24.67
CA ASP A 24 -12.22 -11.93 -25.95
C ASP A 24 -11.71 -10.61 -26.55
N ALA A 25 -11.52 -9.57 -25.73
CA ALA A 25 -11.00 -8.28 -26.17
C ALA A 25 -9.53 -8.35 -26.63
N ILE A 26 -8.70 -9.17 -25.97
CA ILE A 26 -7.32 -9.44 -26.37
C ILE A 26 -7.27 -10.16 -27.73
N GLU A 27 -8.12 -11.17 -27.94
CA GLU A 27 -8.19 -11.90 -29.21
C GLU A 27 -8.56 -10.99 -30.40
N LEU A 28 -9.36 -9.96 -30.15
CA LEU A 28 -9.74 -8.96 -31.16
C LEU A 28 -8.65 -7.89 -31.40
N SER A 29 -7.58 -7.85 -30.58
CA SER A 29 -6.59 -6.76 -30.53
C SER A 29 -5.27 -7.05 -31.26
N ASN A 30 -5.30 -7.38 -32.56
CA ASN A 30 -4.10 -7.80 -33.31
C ASN A 30 -3.09 -6.67 -33.63
N ASN A 31 -3.49 -5.40 -33.50
CA ASN A 31 -2.62 -4.24 -33.71
C ASN A 31 -2.96 -3.12 -32.72
N GLU A 32 -2.22 -2.01 -32.79
CA GLU A 32 -2.41 -0.88 -31.87
C GLU A 32 -3.79 -0.23 -32.00
N ALA A 33 -4.30 -0.01 -33.22
CA ALA A 33 -5.63 0.57 -33.43
C ALA A 33 -6.74 -0.33 -32.85
N GLN A 34 -6.61 -1.65 -32.97
CA GLN A 34 -7.54 -2.60 -32.36
C GLN A 34 -7.38 -2.66 -30.83
N THR A 35 -6.16 -2.57 -30.31
CA THR A 35 -5.90 -2.46 -28.86
C THR A 35 -6.59 -1.21 -28.31
N ARG A 36 -6.48 -0.09 -29.01
CA ARG A 36 -7.16 1.16 -28.67
C ARG A 36 -8.68 0.97 -28.60
N LYS A 37 -9.28 0.39 -29.64
CA LYS A 37 -10.72 0.18 -29.75
C LYS A 37 -11.31 -0.85 -28.77
N PHE A 38 -10.64 -1.99 -28.55
CA PHE A 38 -11.22 -3.11 -27.81
C PHE A 38 -10.76 -3.20 -26.36
N LEU A 39 -9.66 -2.54 -25.99
CA LEU A 39 -9.13 -2.56 -24.61
C LEU A 39 -9.14 -1.17 -23.98
N ILE A 40 -8.54 -0.17 -24.62
CA ILE A 40 -8.31 1.15 -24.02
C ILE A 40 -9.60 1.99 -23.95
N GLU A 41 -10.31 2.14 -25.06
CA GLU A 41 -11.58 2.88 -25.08
C GLU A 41 -12.61 2.28 -24.10
N PRO A 42 -12.86 0.95 -24.07
CA PRO A 42 -13.73 0.34 -23.08
C PRO A 42 -13.29 0.62 -21.64
N PHE A 43 -12.00 0.57 -21.33
CA PHE A 43 -11.51 0.89 -19.98
C PHE A 43 -11.89 2.31 -19.55
N PHE A 44 -11.69 3.31 -20.39
CA PHE A 44 -12.10 4.68 -20.08
C PHE A 44 -13.63 4.84 -20.04
N MET A 45 -14.38 4.06 -20.83
CA MET A 45 -15.84 4.00 -20.71
C MET A 45 -16.30 3.47 -19.34
N MET A 46 -15.59 2.51 -18.75
CA MET A 46 -15.87 2.04 -17.38
C MET A 46 -15.65 3.14 -16.33
N LEU A 47 -14.77 4.11 -16.64
CA LEU A 47 -14.51 5.32 -15.86
C LEU A 47 -15.43 6.50 -16.23
N ASN A 48 -16.53 6.23 -16.94
CA ASN A 48 -17.55 7.20 -17.36
C ASN A 48 -17.07 8.26 -18.35
N TYR A 49 -15.96 8.01 -19.07
CA TYR A 49 -15.60 8.80 -20.25
C TYR A 49 -16.35 8.26 -21.47
N VAL A 50 -17.09 9.13 -22.16
CA VAL A 50 -17.75 8.79 -23.43
C VAL A 50 -16.79 9.01 -24.60
N SER A 51 -17.13 8.52 -25.79
CA SER A 51 -16.26 8.62 -26.98
C SER A 51 -15.78 10.03 -27.29
N ASN A 52 -16.59 11.07 -27.03
CA ASN A 52 -16.20 12.46 -27.27
C ASN A 52 -15.27 13.04 -26.19
N ASP A 53 -15.11 12.36 -25.04
CA ASP A 53 -14.18 12.79 -23.99
C ASP A 53 -12.74 12.35 -24.29
N LEU A 54 -12.57 11.26 -25.03
CA LEU A 54 -11.27 10.79 -25.52
C LEU A 54 -11.02 11.42 -26.88
N ILE A 55 -10.22 12.48 -26.92
CA ILE A 55 -9.89 13.20 -28.15
C ILE A 55 -8.71 12.46 -28.80
N PRO A 56 -8.91 11.75 -29.93
CA PRO A 56 -7.82 11.05 -30.59
C PRO A 56 -6.89 12.04 -31.29
N GLU A 57 -5.64 11.64 -31.51
CA GLU A 57 -4.69 12.38 -32.37
C GLU A 57 -4.53 13.85 -31.90
N TYR A 58 -4.49 14.05 -30.59
CA TYR A 58 -4.49 15.37 -29.95
C TYR A 58 -3.14 16.07 -30.15
N ASN A 59 -3.16 17.35 -30.52
CA ASN A 59 -1.94 18.13 -30.73
C ASN A 59 -1.31 18.51 -29.38
N ALA A 60 -0.16 17.91 -29.06
CA ALA A 60 0.58 18.16 -27.84
C ALA A 60 1.76 19.12 -28.11
N ASP A 61 1.47 20.29 -28.66
CA ASP A 61 2.47 21.27 -29.10
C ASP A 61 2.35 22.63 -28.42
N PHE A 62 3.50 23.33 -28.35
CA PHE A 62 3.63 24.73 -28.00
C PHE A 62 4.40 25.47 -29.13
N GLY A 63 3.69 26.20 -29.99
CA GLY A 63 4.27 27.02 -31.08
C GLY A 63 4.23 26.39 -32.49
N ASP A 64 4.83 27.06 -33.48
CA ASP A 64 4.75 26.76 -34.94
C ASP A 64 5.53 25.52 -35.42
N ARG A 65 5.81 24.52 -34.57
CA ARG A 65 6.50 23.29 -34.98
C ARG A 65 5.52 22.20 -35.40
N VAL A 66 5.99 21.35 -36.32
CA VAL A 66 5.28 20.22 -36.96
C VAL A 66 4.53 19.37 -35.92
N SER A 67 3.25 19.11 -36.18
CA SER A 67 2.29 18.57 -35.21
C SER A 67 2.74 17.23 -34.61
N ASN A 68 3.14 17.22 -33.34
CA ASN A 68 3.35 15.98 -32.59
C ASN A 68 2.03 15.59 -31.91
N LYS A 69 1.37 14.60 -32.50
CA LYS A 69 0.08 14.10 -32.03
C LYS A 69 0.28 12.94 -31.07
N ILE A 70 -0.49 12.96 -29.99
CA ILE A 70 -0.60 11.86 -29.04
C ILE A 70 -1.88 11.08 -29.30
N ASP A 71 -1.89 9.79 -28.97
CA ASP A 71 -3.00 8.87 -29.29
C ASP A 71 -4.34 9.34 -28.73
N TYR A 72 -4.41 9.68 -27.44
CA TYR A 72 -5.59 10.29 -26.85
C TYR A 72 -5.25 11.40 -25.85
N ALA A 73 -6.17 12.36 -25.74
CA ALA A 73 -6.21 13.30 -24.64
C ALA A 73 -7.62 13.38 -24.03
N ILE A 74 -7.69 13.58 -22.72
CA ILE A 74 -8.94 13.88 -22.01
C ILE A 74 -8.83 15.30 -21.46
N VAL A 75 -9.72 16.20 -21.90
CA VAL A 75 -9.77 17.59 -21.43
C VAL A 75 -10.81 17.72 -20.33
N LEU A 76 -10.35 17.97 -19.11
CA LEU A 76 -11.16 18.11 -17.89
C LEU A 76 -11.42 19.59 -17.59
N ASN A 77 -12.67 19.93 -17.26
CA ASN A 77 -13.08 21.27 -16.81
C ASN A 77 -12.54 22.42 -17.69
N LYS A 78 -12.36 22.17 -18.99
CA LYS A 78 -11.78 23.09 -19.99
C LYS A 78 -10.36 23.59 -19.68
N LYS A 79 -9.64 22.98 -18.73
CA LYS A 79 -8.32 23.45 -18.31
C LYS A 79 -7.30 22.34 -18.18
N ASP A 80 -7.57 21.27 -17.42
CA ASP A 80 -6.57 20.22 -17.19
C ASP A 80 -6.65 19.18 -18.31
N THR A 81 -5.51 18.71 -18.80
CA THR A 81 -5.45 17.66 -19.82
C THR A 81 -4.80 16.40 -19.24
N ILE A 82 -5.40 15.23 -19.48
CA ILE A 82 -4.72 13.95 -19.30
C ILE A 82 -4.23 13.48 -20.66
N LEU A 83 -2.94 13.18 -20.75
CA LEU A 83 -2.32 12.64 -21.94
C LEU A 83 -2.28 11.12 -21.87
N ILE A 84 -2.62 10.43 -22.96
CA ILE A 84 -2.65 8.96 -23.00
C ILE A 84 -1.89 8.49 -24.24
N GLU A 85 -0.77 7.81 -24.00
CA GLU A 85 0.02 7.12 -25.03
C GLU A 85 -0.35 5.63 -25.02
N ALA A 86 -0.76 5.11 -26.17
CA ALA A 86 -1.17 3.73 -26.36
C ALA A 86 -0.06 2.91 -27.03
N LYS A 87 -0.04 1.62 -26.74
CA LYS A 87 0.77 0.61 -27.43
C LYS A 87 -0.10 -0.61 -27.71
N LYS A 88 0.35 -1.46 -28.64
CA LYS A 88 -0.25 -2.78 -28.86
C LYS A 88 -0.21 -3.62 -27.57
N HIS A 89 -1.26 -4.41 -27.31
CA HIS A 89 -1.36 -5.24 -26.10
C HIS A 89 -0.18 -6.21 -25.86
N SER A 90 0.45 -6.71 -26.94
CA SER A 90 1.60 -7.60 -26.85
C SER A 90 2.91 -6.89 -26.53
N SER A 91 2.93 -5.55 -26.58
CA SER A 91 4.12 -4.75 -26.30
C SER A 91 4.32 -4.58 -24.80
N ARG A 92 5.58 -4.61 -24.37
CA ARG A 92 5.97 -4.22 -23.01
C ARG A 92 6.06 -2.70 -22.94
N LEU A 93 5.64 -2.14 -21.80
CA LEU A 93 5.79 -0.71 -21.52
C LEU A 93 7.19 -0.48 -20.91
N THR A 94 8.09 0.15 -21.65
CA THR A 94 9.48 0.40 -21.26
C THR A 94 9.77 1.90 -21.13
N ASP A 95 10.98 2.22 -20.66
CA ASP A 95 11.46 3.60 -20.53
C ASP A 95 11.49 4.33 -21.88
N LYS A 96 11.57 3.60 -23.00
CA LYS A 96 11.49 4.18 -24.35
C LYS A 96 10.11 4.80 -24.59
N GLU A 97 9.04 4.06 -24.32
CA GLU A 97 7.67 4.57 -24.50
C GLU A 97 7.34 5.66 -23.47
N ALA A 98 7.85 5.54 -22.23
CA ALA A 98 7.73 6.61 -21.24
C ALA A 98 8.46 7.89 -21.70
N GLY A 99 9.64 7.77 -22.30
CA GLY A 99 10.36 8.91 -22.88
C GLY A 99 9.60 9.60 -24.02
N GLN A 100 8.88 8.83 -24.85
CA GLN A 100 7.98 9.39 -25.88
C GLN A 100 6.84 10.17 -25.23
N LEU A 101 6.17 9.59 -24.22
CA LEU A 101 5.12 10.25 -23.45
C LEU A 101 5.61 11.54 -22.79
N ASN A 102 6.83 11.55 -22.24
CA ASN A 102 7.44 12.73 -21.63
C ASN A 102 7.58 13.89 -22.63
N GLY A 103 7.88 13.59 -23.90
CA GLY A 103 7.96 14.60 -24.96
C GLY A 103 6.64 15.36 -25.14
N TYR A 104 5.52 14.64 -25.21
CA TYR A 104 4.19 15.25 -25.29
C TYR A 104 3.81 16.00 -24.01
N PHE A 105 4.17 15.43 -22.85
CA PHE A 105 3.85 15.99 -21.54
C PHE A 105 4.55 17.34 -21.30
N ASN A 106 5.82 17.45 -21.63
CA ASN A 106 6.59 18.69 -21.48
C ASN A 106 6.01 19.85 -22.31
N ASN A 107 5.48 19.55 -23.49
CA ASN A 107 4.86 20.55 -24.38
C ASN A 107 3.44 20.94 -23.95
N THR A 108 2.77 20.11 -23.14
CA THR A 108 1.37 20.31 -22.72
C THR A 108 1.31 20.87 -21.30
N LYS A 109 1.52 22.18 -21.14
CA LYS A 109 1.66 22.85 -19.82
C LYS A 109 0.49 22.67 -18.86
N ASN A 110 -0.69 22.38 -19.38
CA ASN A 110 -1.90 22.16 -18.60
C ASN A 110 -2.12 20.66 -18.26
N SER A 111 -1.19 19.79 -18.64
CA SER A 111 -1.15 18.40 -18.24
C SER A 111 -0.40 18.23 -16.93
N LYS A 112 -1.02 17.47 -16.02
CA LYS A 112 -0.42 17.05 -14.74
C LYS A 112 -0.50 15.54 -14.52
N ILE A 113 -1.21 14.84 -15.38
CA ILE A 113 -1.34 13.39 -15.35
C ILE A 113 -1.11 12.88 -16.76
N ALA A 114 -0.27 11.86 -16.88
CA ALA A 114 -0.01 11.15 -18.12
C ALA A 114 -0.28 9.65 -17.92
N VAL A 115 -0.74 8.97 -18.96
CA VAL A 115 -1.03 7.53 -18.93
C VAL A 115 -0.28 6.86 -20.07
N LEU A 116 0.52 5.86 -19.75
CA LEU A 116 1.09 4.94 -20.73
C LEU A 116 0.38 3.59 -20.59
N THR A 117 -0.15 3.06 -21.68
CA THR A 117 -0.92 1.81 -21.62
C THR A 117 -0.76 0.93 -22.86
N ASN A 118 -0.84 -0.38 -22.66
CA ASN A 118 -1.02 -1.36 -23.73
C ASN A 118 -2.44 -1.97 -23.73
N GLY A 119 -3.39 -1.33 -23.03
CA GLY A 119 -4.75 -1.83 -22.88
C GLY A 119 -4.95 -2.90 -21.81
N ILE A 120 -3.88 -3.55 -21.32
CA ILE A 120 -3.93 -4.50 -20.18
C ILE A 120 -3.38 -3.83 -18.92
N GLU A 121 -2.24 -3.17 -19.05
CA GLU A 121 -1.59 -2.41 -17.98
C GLU A 121 -1.72 -0.91 -18.26
N TYR A 122 -2.05 -0.13 -17.24
CA TYR A 122 -2.22 1.32 -17.28
C TYR A 122 -1.28 1.92 -16.24
N ARG A 123 -0.25 2.64 -16.69
CA ARG A 123 0.73 3.31 -15.84
C ARG A 123 0.43 4.80 -15.80
N PHE A 124 0.13 5.30 -14.61
CA PHE A 124 -0.19 6.71 -14.36
C PHE A 124 1.04 7.44 -13.83
N TYR A 125 1.40 8.52 -14.51
CA TYR A 125 2.55 9.37 -14.23
C TYR A 125 2.10 10.79 -13.88
N SER A 126 2.90 11.48 -13.08
CA SER A 126 2.75 12.88 -12.71
C SER A 126 4.12 13.56 -12.81
N ASP A 127 4.17 14.86 -12.56
CA ASP A 127 5.38 15.68 -12.51
C ASP A 127 5.75 16.09 -11.08
N VAL A 128 5.91 15.09 -10.19
CA VAL A 128 6.19 15.34 -8.77
C VAL A 128 7.58 15.90 -8.56
N LEU A 129 8.58 15.35 -9.26
CA LEU A 129 9.99 15.68 -9.06
C LEU A 129 10.36 17.01 -9.74
N GLU A 130 9.98 17.15 -11.01
CA GLU A 130 10.29 18.33 -11.82
C GLU A 130 9.05 18.77 -12.60
N PRO A 131 8.65 20.07 -12.52
CA PRO A 131 7.46 20.54 -13.21
C PRO A 131 7.49 20.29 -14.72
N ASN A 132 6.42 19.72 -15.26
CA ASN A 132 6.26 19.37 -16.68
C ASN A 132 7.23 18.30 -17.20
N VAL A 133 7.84 17.51 -16.32
CA VAL A 133 8.62 16.32 -16.69
C VAL A 133 7.98 15.14 -15.96
N ILE A 134 7.62 14.08 -16.68
CA ILE A 134 7.03 12.91 -16.03
C ILE A 134 8.07 12.23 -15.14
N ASP A 135 7.65 11.79 -13.96
CA ASP A 135 8.52 11.05 -13.05
C ASP A 135 9.00 9.73 -13.69
N PRO A 136 10.21 9.23 -13.37
CA PRO A 136 10.73 7.98 -13.94
C PRO A 136 9.87 6.75 -13.61
N LYS A 137 9.21 6.76 -12.45
CA LYS A 137 8.30 5.70 -12.01
C LYS A 137 6.85 6.20 -12.02
N PRO A 138 5.89 5.38 -12.48
CA PRO A 138 4.48 5.72 -12.33
C PRO A 138 4.09 5.69 -10.84
N PHE A 139 3.24 6.62 -10.42
CA PHE A 139 2.74 6.66 -9.05
C PHE A 139 1.57 5.68 -8.82
N PHE A 140 0.96 5.19 -9.91
CA PHE A 140 -0.08 4.17 -9.85
C PHE A 140 -0.03 3.28 -11.11
N ILE A 141 -0.16 1.98 -10.92
CA ILE A 141 -0.25 0.99 -12.01
C ILE A 141 -1.52 0.19 -11.80
N PHE A 142 -2.38 0.14 -12.81
CA PHE A 142 -3.57 -0.69 -12.81
C PHE A 142 -3.46 -1.78 -13.88
N ASN A 143 -3.68 -3.03 -13.52
CA ASN A 143 -3.59 -4.17 -14.44
C ASN A 143 -4.93 -4.90 -14.51
N LEU A 144 -5.55 -4.91 -15.69
CA LEU A 144 -6.86 -5.53 -15.91
C LEU A 144 -6.86 -7.05 -15.70
N SER A 145 -5.72 -7.70 -15.85
CA SER A 145 -5.58 -9.15 -15.60
C SER A 145 -5.35 -9.47 -14.12
N ASN A 146 -4.97 -8.49 -13.30
CA ASN A 146 -4.63 -8.69 -11.90
C ASN A 146 -4.76 -7.39 -11.09
N TYR A 147 -5.88 -7.23 -10.39
CA TYR A 147 -6.14 -6.10 -9.50
C TYR A 147 -6.82 -6.56 -8.20
N ASN A 148 -6.67 -5.77 -7.14
CA ASN A 148 -7.31 -5.97 -5.84
C ASN A 148 -8.26 -4.81 -5.48
N GLU A 149 -8.88 -4.85 -4.30
CA GLU A 149 -9.85 -3.83 -3.88
C GLU A 149 -9.24 -2.44 -3.72
N LYS A 150 -8.00 -2.32 -3.24
CA LYS A 150 -7.30 -1.03 -3.11
C LYS A 150 -7.01 -0.40 -4.47
N ASP A 151 -6.75 -1.23 -5.48
CA ASP A 151 -6.54 -0.75 -6.85
C ASP A 151 -7.82 -0.13 -7.40
N ILE A 152 -8.99 -0.72 -7.12
CA ILE A 152 -10.29 -0.16 -7.52
C ILE A 152 -10.60 1.14 -6.75
N GLU A 153 -10.32 1.18 -5.45
CA GLU A 153 -10.46 2.38 -4.61
C GLU A 153 -9.55 3.53 -5.07
N THR A 154 -8.41 3.21 -5.67
CA THR A 154 -7.50 4.19 -6.27
C THR A 154 -7.98 4.60 -7.66
N LEU A 155 -8.36 3.62 -8.48
CA LEU A 155 -8.78 3.83 -9.87
C LEU A 155 -10.06 4.68 -9.97
N ILE A 156 -11.01 4.52 -9.05
CA ILE A 156 -12.26 5.32 -9.05
C ILE A 156 -12.00 6.84 -8.93
N LYS A 157 -10.81 7.26 -8.44
CA LYS A 157 -10.41 8.67 -8.42
C LYS A 157 -10.21 9.24 -9.82
N PHE A 158 -10.00 8.40 -10.83
CA PHE A 158 -9.85 8.79 -12.23
C PHE A 158 -11.19 8.78 -12.99
N ASP A 159 -12.29 8.36 -12.37
CA ASP A 159 -13.63 8.41 -12.96
C ASP A 159 -14.03 9.86 -13.25
N LYS A 160 -14.59 10.11 -14.44
CA LYS A 160 -14.99 11.44 -14.92
C LYS A 160 -15.84 12.21 -13.90
N ARG A 161 -16.67 11.51 -13.12
CA ARG A 161 -17.59 12.11 -12.14
C ARG A 161 -16.88 12.62 -10.88
N PHE A 162 -15.72 12.06 -10.55
CA PHE A 162 -15.03 12.30 -9.28
C PHE A 162 -13.62 12.87 -9.43
N ILE A 163 -13.09 12.89 -10.66
CA ILE A 163 -11.70 13.24 -10.91
C ILE A 163 -11.36 14.66 -10.45
N LYS A 164 -10.29 14.72 -9.65
CA LYS A 164 -9.71 15.97 -9.15
C LYS A 164 -8.20 15.90 -9.29
N VAL A 165 -7.71 16.43 -10.40
CA VAL A 165 -6.29 16.37 -10.78
C VAL A 165 -5.37 16.81 -9.64
N LYS A 166 -5.68 17.94 -9.00
CA LYS A 166 -4.90 18.44 -7.87
C LYS A 166 -4.81 17.45 -6.70
N GLU A 167 -5.91 16.79 -6.33
CA GLU A 167 -5.90 15.79 -5.24
C GLU A 167 -5.09 14.54 -5.62
N ILE A 168 -5.20 14.08 -6.88
CA ILE A 168 -4.42 12.94 -7.39
C ILE A 168 -2.92 13.25 -7.38
N VAL A 169 -2.53 14.42 -7.89
CA VAL A 169 -1.13 14.87 -7.91
C VAL A 169 -0.60 14.99 -6.49
N THR A 170 -1.37 15.54 -5.55
CA THR A 170 -0.97 15.58 -4.13
C THR A 170 -0.76 14.17 -3.55
N SER A 171 -1.63 13.21 -3.87
CA SER A 171 -1.40 11.81 -3.44
C SER A 171 -0.13 11.20 -4.07
N ALA A 172 0.18 11.52 -5.33
CA ALA A 172 1.42 11.10 -5.97
C ALA A 172 2.65 11.72 -5.29
N GLN A 173 2.58 13.01 -4.92
CA GLN A 173 3.62 13.71 -4.17
C GLN A 173 3.87 13.07 -2.79
N GLU A 174 2.80 12.73 -2.07
CA GLU A 174 2.89 12.04 -0.78
C GLU A 174 3.53 10.66 -0.91
N ALA A 175 3.15 9.87 -1.91
CA ALA A 175 3.73 8.55 -2.16
C ALA A 175 5.23 8.64 -2.49
N ALA A 176 5.61 9.56 -3.39
CA ALA A 176 7.01 9.80 -3.75
C ALA A 176 7.83 10.30 -2.54
N PHE A 177 7.23 11.12 -1.68
CA PHE A 177 7.87 11.59 -0.45
C PHE A 177 8.15 10.42 0.51
N VAL A 178 7.18 9.54 0.74
CA VAL A 178 7.35 8.35 1.60
C VAL A 178 8.46 7.45 1.08
N GLU A 179 8.43 7.10 -0.22
CA GLU A 179 9.49 6.27 -0.84
C GLU A 179 10.86 6.94 -0.72
N SER A 180 10.95 8.23 -1.05
CA SER A 180 12.20 8.99 -0.97
C SER A 180 12.74 9.05 0.47
N PHE A 181 11.87 9.25 1.46
CA PHE A 181 12.23 9.26 2.87
C PHE A 181 12.76 7.90 3.32
N GLU A 182 12.04 6.81 3.02
CA GLU A 182 12.44 5.45 3.39
C GLU A 182 13.79 5.06 2.77
N ASP A 183 13.95 5.30 1.47
CA ASP A 183 15.20 5.03 0.75
C ASP A 183 16.37 5.84 1.30
N THR A 184 16.14 7.12 1.61
CA THR A 184 17.18 8.01 2.13
C THR A 184 17.59 7.61 3.54
N LEU A 185 16.61 7.31 4.40
CA LEU A 185 16.86 6.84 5.75
C LEU A 185 17.59 5.49 5.73
N TYR A 186 17.19 4.56 4.86
CA TYR A 186 17.88 3.28 4.70
C TYR A 186 19.33 3.47 4.23
N LYS A 187 19.59 4.38 3.27
CA LYS A 187 20.95 4.72 2.84
C LYS A 187 21.80 5.23 4.00
N GLU A 188 21.25 6.14 4.82
CA GLU A 188 21.91 6.65 6.01
C GLU A 188 22.14 5.56 7.08
N LEU A 189 21.23 4.60 7.24
CA LEU A 189 21.43 3.48 8.18
C LEU A 189 22.44 2.45 7.66
N LYS A 190 22.56 2.28 6.34
CA LYS A 190 23.53 1.38 5.71
C LYS A 190 24.94 1.99 5.72
N ALA A 191 25.04 3.29 5.48
CA ALA A 191 26.30 4.03 5.43
C ALA A 191 26.10 5.41 6.07
N PRO A 192 26.17 5.53 7.41
CA PRO A 192 25.91 6.78 8.12
C PRO A 192 26.76 7.93 7.62
N SER A 193 26.11 9.02 7.22
CA SER A 193 26.81 10.24 6.84
C SER A 193 27.50 10.87 8.06
N LYS A 194 28.55 11.66 7.79
CA LYS A 194 29.23 12.44 8.83
C LYS A 194 28.26 13.36 9.58
N ASP A 195 27.23 13.86 8.91
CA ASP A 195 26.25 14.76 9.52
C ASP A 195 25.26 14.03 10.44
N LEU A 196 24.81 12.82 10.06
CA LEU A 196 24.07 11.95 10.97
C LEU A 196 24.90 11.63 12.23
N LEU A 197 26.17 11.23 12.02
CA LEU A 197 27.08 10.92 13.13
C LEU A 197 27.31 12.12 14.05
N LYS A 198 27.46 13.33 13.50
CA LYS A 198 27.59 14.57 14.29
C LYS A 198 26.35 14.82 15.15
N ILE A 199 25.14 14.64 14.61
CA ILE A 199 23.90 14.87 15.36
C ILE A 199 23.78 13.87 16.51
N VAL A 200 24.04 12.59 16.25
CA VAL A 200 24.04 11.55 17.30
C VAL A 200 25.09 11.87 18.36
N HIS A 201 26.34 12.10 17.96
CA HIS A 201 27.44 12.43 18.86
C HIS A 201 27.15 13.65 19.74
N ARG A 202 26.59 14.72 19.15
CA ARG A 202 26.22 15.94 19.88
C ARG A 202 25.21 15.64 21.00
N ASN A 203 24.26 14.74 20.76
CA ASN A 203 23.19 14.41 21.68
C ASN A 203 23.54 13.30 22.69
N MET A 204 24.69 12.64 22.55
CA MET A 204 25.16 11.65 23.53
C MET A 204 25.52 12.32 24.87
N LEU A 205 25.08 11.71 25.97
CA LEU A 205 25.45 12.11 27.34
C LEU A 205 26.94 11.84 27.61
N PHE A 206 27.40 10.63 27.25
CA PHE A 206 28.81 10.26 27.28
C PHE A 206 29.38 10.33 25.87
N LYS A 207 30.36 11.20 25.64
CA LYS A 207 31.00 11.36 24.32
C LYS A 207 32.47 11.74 24.45
N THR A 208 33.29 11.15 23.59
CA THR A 208 34.70 11.52 23.39
C THR A 208 34.82 12.64 22.35
N LYS A 209 36.03 13.08 22.01
CA LYS A 209 36.23 14.01 20.87
C LYS A 209 35.71 13.37 19.56
N PHE A 210 35.05 14.16 18.73
CA PHE A 210 34.54 13.70 17.42
C PHE A 210 35.68 13.60 16.39
N THR A 211 36.47 12.53 16.49
CA THR A 211 37.60 12.20 15.61
C THR A 211 37.21 11.19 14.54
N ASP A 212 38.08 10.94 13.55
CA ASP A 212 37.84 9.90 12.52
C ASP A 212 37.75 8.49 13.13
N GLU A 213 38.56 8.21 14.15
CA GLU A 213 38.47 6.95 14.90
C GLU A 213 37.11 6.79 15.59
N THR A 214 36.59 7.86 16.19
CA THR A 214 35.26 7.85 16.83
C THR A 214 34.16 7.68 15.77
N GLN A 215 34.28 8.33 14.62
CA GLN A 215 33.35 8.14 13.50
C GLN A 215 33.32 6.69 13.01
N LEU A 216 34.48 6.05 12.81
CA LEU A 216 34.57 4.65 12.39
C LEU A 216 33.94 3.70 13.42
N LYS A 217 34.15 3.94 14.72
CA LYS A 217 33.48 3.19 15.80
C LYS A 217 31.97 3.37 15.77
N MET A 218 31.48 4.59 15.53
CA MET A 218 30.04 4.83 15.43
C MET A 218 29.44 4.13 14.22
N ILE A 219 30.12 4.15 13.07
CA ILE A 219 29.67 3.44 11.85
C ILE A 219 29.55 1.94 12.09
N SER A 220 30.53 1.30 12.73
CA SER A 220 30.48 -0.15 12.99
C SER A 220 29.38 -0.57 13.98
N LEU A 221 28.93 0.35 14.84
CA LEU A 221 27.80 0.14 15.73
C LEU A 221 26.45 0.19 15.00
N VAL A 222 26.34 0.92 13.88
CA VAL A 222 25.13 0.94 13.05
C VAL A 222 25.05 -0.35 12.23
N ASN A 223 24.68 -1.43 12.89
CA ASN A 223 24.52 -2.76 12.32
C ASN A 223 23.12 -3.33 12.63
N SER A 224 22.80 -4.48 12.06
CA SER A 224 21.49 -5.13 12.22
C SER A 224 21.11 -5.39 13.69
N ALA A 225 22.08 -5.71 14.55
CA ALA A 225 21.83 -5.91 15.97
C ALA A 225 21.41 -4.61 16.68
N LEU A 226 22.05 -3.48 16.36
CA LEU A 226 21.60 -2.17 16.85
C LEU A 226 20.20 -1.83 16.32
N LEU A 227 19.96 -2.04 15.02
CA LEU A 227 18.67 -1.71 14.40
C LEU A 227 17.52 -2.53 15.01
N LYS A 228 17.71 -3.83 15.27
CA LYS A 228 16.72 -4.65 15.96
C LYS A 228 16.48 -4.15 17.38
N ASN A 229 17.53 -3.86 18.15
CA ASN A 229 17.38 -3.29 19.48
C ASN A 229 16.64 -1.94 19.50
N ILE A 230 16.85 -1.08 18.50
CA ILE A 230 16.12 0.19 18.38
C ILE A 230 14.65 -0.06 18.01
N TYR A 231 14.40 -0.96 17.06
CA TYR A 231 13.05 -1.36 16.67
C TYR A 231 12.26 -1.91 17.87
N ASP A 232 12.84 -2.85 18.63
CA ASP A 232 12.20 -3.45 19.80
C ASP A 232 11.87 -2.38 20.85
N ARG A 233 12.78 -1.42 21.10
CA ARG A 233 12.50 -0.28 21.99
C ARG A 233 11.40 0.62 21.45
N LYS A 234 11.40 0.94 20.15
CA LYS A 234 10.39 1.80 19.53
C LYS A 234 9.00 1.16 19.62
N VAL A 235 8.90 -0.14 19.37
CA VAL A 235 7.67 -0.94 19.53
C VAL A 235 7.16 -0.88 20.97
N LEU A 236 8.05 -1.06 21.96
CA LEU A 236 7.69 -0.95 23.38
C LEU A 236 7.28 0.46 23.82
N GLU A 237 7.85 1.51 23.22
CA GLU A 237 7.43 2.89 23.47
C GLU A 237 6.09 3.20 22.81
N GLU A 238 5.86 2.72 21.59
CA GLU A 238 4.61 2.88 20.85
C GLU A 238 3.46 2.18 21.57
N SER A 239 3.67 0.98 22.12
CA SER A 239 2.66 0.26 22.92
C SER A 239 2.29 0.99 24.22
N LYS A 240 3.22 1.76 24.80
CA LYS A 240 2.95 2.63 25.96
C LYS A 240 2.24 3.93 25.57
N SER A 241 2.43 4.39 24.34
CA SER A 241 1.78 5.59 23.82
C SER A 241 0.39 5.25 23.29
N ASN A 242 -0.66 5.81 23.91
CA ASN A 242 -2.04 5.62 23.47
C ASN A 242 -2.36 6.22 22.07
N SER A 243 -1.35 6.65 21.30
CA SER A 243 -1.48 7.46 20.09
C SER A 243 -1.25 6.72 18.77
N GLN A 244 -0.58 5.56 18.75
CA GLN A 244 -0.24 4.88 17.49
C GLN A 244 -0.57 3.39 17.53
N GLY A 245 -1.79 3.07 17.10
CA GLY A 245 -2.15 1.74 16.63
C GLY A 245 -2.02 0.61 17.65
N VAL A 246 -2.09 -0.60 17.13
CA VAL A 246 -2.02 -1.86 17.86
C VAL A 246 -0.75 -2.56 17.37
N VAL A 247 0.16 -2.92 18.27
CA VAL A 247 1.43 -3.58 17.92
C VAL A 247 1.50 -4.95 18.57
N THR A 248 1.44 -5.98 17.73
CA THR A 248 1.51 -7.37 18.18
C THR A 248 2.95 -7.75 18.52
N THR A 249 3.15 -8.12 19.78
CA THR A 249 4.46 -8.47 20.33
C THR A 249 4.83 -9.94 20.07
N GLU A 250 6.12 -10.27 20.05
CA GLU A 250 6.58 -11.68 19.94
C GLU A 250 6.02 -12.54 21.09
N PHE A 251 5.80 -11.94 22.27
CA PHE A 251 5.23 -12.60 23.44
C PHE A 251 3.76 -13.00 23.23
N GLU A 252 2.96 -12.12 22.61
CA GLU A 252 1.57 -12.42 22.23
C GLU A 252 1.50 -13.49 21.14
N ILE A 253 2.40 -13.43 20.16
CA ILE A 253 2.53 -14.47 19.13
C ILE A 253 2.88 -15.82 19.75
N GLN A 254 3.80 -15.85 20.72
CA GLN A 254 4.15 -17.07 21.44
C GLN A 254 2.95 -17.62 22.22
N ALA A 255 2.23 -16.78 22.97
CA ALA A 255 1.03 -17.20 23.69
C ALA A 255 -0.06 -17.74 22.74
N TYR A 256 -0.26 -17.08 21.60
CA TYR A 256 -1.16 -17.56 20.55
C TYR A 256 -0.77 -18.95 20.05
N HIS A 257 0.51 -19.16 19.71
CA HIS A 257 0.98 -20.45 19.24
C HIS A 257 0.84 -21.54 20.29
N THR A 258 1.11 -21.24 21.56
CA THR A 258 0.89 -22.16 22.68
C THR A 258 -0.58 -22.55 22.79
N ILE A 259 -1.49 -21.58 22.85
CA ILE A 259 -2.94 -21.83 22.95
C ILE A 259 -3.46 -22.59 21.74
N ARG A 260 -3.08 -22.16 20.53
CA ARG A 260 -3.47 -22.84 19.29
C ARG A 260 -2.99 -24.29 19.30
N THR A 261 -1.75 -24.55 19.68
CA THR A 261 -1.19 -25.91 19.75
C THR A 261 -1.92 -26.76 20.78
N LEU A 262 -2.32 -26.20 21.92
CA LEU A 262 -3.10 -26.91 22.94
C LEU A 262 -4.48 -27.32 22.42
N LEU A 263 -5.16 -26.41 21.72
CA LEU A 263 -6.53 -26.61 21.23
C LEU A 263 -6.60 -27.64 20.10
N ILE A 264 -5.67 -27.59 19.14
CA ILE A 264 -5.68 -28.51 17.97
C ILE A 264 -5.33 -29.96 18.32
N GLN A 265 -4.86 -30.24 19.54
CA GLN A 265 -4.73 -31.62 20.04
C GLN A 265 -6.10 -32.31 20.12
N ASN A 266 -7.18 -31.54 20.24
CA ASN A 266 -8.53 -32.05 20.16
C ASN A 266 -9.00 -32.09 18.69
N LYS A 267 -9.23 -33.29 18.16
CA LYS A 267 -9.62 -33.52 16.75
C LYS A 267 -10.91 -32.81 16.32
N LYS A 268 -11.76 -32.37 17.27
CA LYS A 268 -12.99 -31.63 16.98
C LYS A 268 -12.74 -30.15 16.65
N ILE A 269 -11.53 -29.63 16.86
CA ILE A 269 -11.19 -28.22 16.68
C ILE A 269 -10.30 -28.05 15.44
N PRO A 270 -10.80 -27.47 14.33
CA PRO A 270 -10.00 -27.25 13.13
C PRO A 270 -8.95 -26.15 13.34
N LYS A 271 -7.68 -26.44 13.03
CA LYS A 271 -6.55 -25.51 13.21
C LYS A 271 -6.69 -24.19 12.45
N ASP A 272 -7.41 -24.19 11.34
CA ASP A 272 -7.54 -23.05 10.42
C ASP A 272 -8.62 -22.06 10.87
N ARG A 273 -9.44 -22.45 11.85
CA ARG A 273 -10.50 -21.61 12.41
C ARG A 273 -10.06 -20.77 13.60
N ILE A 274 -8.94 -21.12 14.24
CA ILE A 274 -8.40 -20.36 15.38
C ILE A 274 -7.55 -19.22 14.82
N VAL A 275 -7.96 -18.00 15.11
CA VAL A 275 -7.26 -16.78 14.68
C VAL A 275 -7.05 -15.85 15.87
N PHE A 276 -6.11 -14.93 15.75
CA PHE A 276 -5.94 -13.86 16.71
C PHE A 276 -6.24 -12.50 16.09
N LYS A 277 -6.65 -11.57 16.95
CA LYS A 277 -6.79 -10.18 16.61
C LYS A 277 -6.28 -9.35 17.77
N ASP A 278 -5.30 -8.53 17.47
CA ASP A 278 -4.73 -7.66 18.45
C ASP A 278 -5.59 -6.40 18.62
N TYR A 279 -5.70 -5.91 19.84
CA TYR A 279 -6.34 -4.66 20.19
C TYR A 279 -5.45 -3.89 21.15
N LYS A 280 -5.64 -2.57 21.19
CA LYS A 280 -4.83 -1.63 21.97
C LYS A 280 -4.62 -1.99 23.45
N SER A 281 -5.51 -2.77 24.04
CA SER A 281 -5.45 -3.12 25.46
C SER A 281 -5.48 -4.62 25.73
N PHE A 282 -5.67 -5.44 24.70
CA PHE A 282 -5.77 -6.88 24.86
C PHE A 282 -5.59 -7.59 23.52
N PHE A 283 -5.00 -8.77 23.57
CA PHE A 283 -4.81 -9.65 22.44
C PHE A 283 -5.89 -10.73 22.46
N ASN A 284 -6.73 -10.77 21.41
CA ASN A 284 -7.91 -11.61 21.36
C ASN A 284 -7.65 -12.87 20.54
N ILE A 285 -8.10 -14.04 21.02
CA ILE A 285 -8.06 -15.29 20.27
C ILE A 285 -9.51 -15.77 20.09
N SER A 286 -9.90 -16.04 18.85
CA SER A 286 -11.30 -16.33 18.48
C SER A 286 -11.41 -17.38 17.38
N ILE A 287 -12.63 -17.92 17.23
CA ILE A 287 -13.00 -18.78 16.11
C ILE A 287 -13.55 -17.94 14.94
N ASP A 288 -13.07 -18.19 13.73
CA ASP A 288 -13.53 -17.61 12.45
C ASP A 288 -13.52 -16.07 12.41
N ASP A 289 -12.58 -15.42 13.09
CA ASP A 289 -12.49 -13.95 13.26
C ASP A 289 -13.82 -13.33 13.76
N ASN A 290 -14.59 -14.09 14.55
CA ASN A 290 -15.89 -13.66 15.03
C ASN A 290 -15.80 -13.11 16.45
N SER A 291 -16.16 -11.83 16.62
CA SER A 291 -16.15 -11.12 17.91
C SER A 291 -17.10 -11.70 18.96
N LYS A 292 -18.07 -12.53 18.57
CA LYS A 292 -18.95 -13.27 19.48
C LYS A 292 -18.41 -14.66 19.85
N LYS A 293 -17.43 -15.18 19.10
CA LYS A 293 -16.81 -16.49 19.32
C LYS A 293 -15.39 -16.34 19.88
N VAL A 294 -15.27 -15.60 20.98
CA VAL A 294 -14.00 -15.40 21.69
C VAL A 294 -13.67 -16.60 22.55
N ILE A 295 -12.49 -17.19 22.29
CA ILE A 295 -11.91 -18.27 23.09
C ILE A 295 -11.33 -17.67 24.37
N CYS A 296 -10.42 -16.71 24.24
CA CYS A 296 -9.82 -16.01 25.36
C CYS A 296 -9.29 -14.63 24.95
N LYS A 297 -9.10 -13.77 25.95
CA LYS A 297 -8.42 -12.47 25.82
C LYS A 297 -7.15 -12.49 26.67
N LEU A 298 -6.05 -12.04 26.12
CA LEU A 298 -4.78 -11.92 26.83
C LEU A 298 -4.52 -10.44 27.08
N ILE A 299 -4.13 -10.10 28.31
CA ILE A 299 -3.74 -8.75 28.67
C ILE A 299 -2.33 -8.85 29.23
N PHE A 300 -1.36 -8.54 28.40
CA PHE A 300 0.05 -8.58 28.75
C PHE A 300 0.58 -7.16 28.85
N THR A 301 1.02 -6.81 30.04
CA THR A 301 1.70 -5.54 30.32
C THR A 301 2.95 -5.84 31.13
N ASP A 302 3.91 -4.90 31.17
CA ASP A 302 5.19 -5.02 31.90
C ASP A 302 5.03 -5.45 33.38
N SER A 303 3.85 -5.26 33.97
CA SER A 303 3.57 -5.55 35.39
C SER A 303 2.50 -6.63 35.62
N LYS A 304 1.76 -7.03 34.59
CA LYS A 304 0.61 -7.94 34.73
C LYS A 304 0.47 -8.77 33.47
N LEU A 305 0.48 -10.09 33.63
CA LEU A 305 0.03 -11.03 32.62
C LEU A 305 -1.31 -11.60 33.07
N LYS A 306 -2.34 -11.43 32.24
CA LYS A 306 -3.69 -11.94 32.52
C LYS A 306 -4.28 -12.63 31.31
N MET A 307 -5.15 -13.59 31.58
CA MET A 307 -6.01 -14.20 30.58
C MET A 307 -7.45 -14.19 31.06
N HIS A 308 -8.37 -13.78 30.21
CA HIS A 308 -9.81 -13.90 30.44
C HIS A 308 -10.39 -15.01 29.58
N ILE A 309 -11.12 -15.92 30.21
CA ILE A 309 -11.95 -16.93 29.54
C ILE A 309 -13.38 -16.70 30.03
N GLU A 310 -14.27 -16.29 29.12
CA GLU A 310 -15.63 -15.83 29.45
C GLU A 310 -15.62 -14.73 30.53
N ASN A 311 -16.13 -15.03 31.73
CA ASN A 311 -16.20 -14.10 32.87
C ASN A 311 -15.09 -14.36 33.90
N ASN A 312 -14.23 -15.35 33.68
CA ASN A 312 -13.16 -15.72 34.59
C ASN A 312 -11.87 -14.98 34.21
N GLU A 313 -11.19 -14.45 35.22
CA GLU A 313 -9.88 -13.81 35.09
C GLU A 313 -8.80 -14.70 35.72
N TYR A 314 -7.74 -14.95 34.96
CA TYR A 314 -6.59 -15.75 35.36
C TYR A 314 -5.34 -14.88 35.35
N HIS A 315 -4.65 -14.83 36.48
CA HIS A 315 -3.32 -14.24 36.58
C HIS A 315 -2.27 -15.26 36.15
N LEU A 316 -1.31 -14.80 35.34
CA LEU A 316 -0.21 -15.61 34.84
C LEU A 316 1.10 -15.00 35.34
N ASP A 317 2.04 -15.84 35.76
CA ASP A 317 3.40 -15.43 36.10
C ASP A 317 4.35 -15.70 34.92
N HIS A 318 4.06 -16.74 34.13
CA HIS A 318 4.80 -17.10 32.91
C HIS A 318 3.86 -17.58 31.79
N ILE A 319 4.31 -17.57 30.52
CA ILE A 319 3.53 -18.09 29.38
C ILE A 319 3.14 -19.56 29.59
N ASP A 320 3.98 -20.35 30.25
CA ASP A 320 3.70 -21.77 30.49
C ASP A 320 2.49 -21.99 31.40
N ASP A 321 2.06 -20.98 32.16
CA ASP A 321 0.85 -21.05 32.98
C ASP A 321 -0.41 -21.22 32.14
N LEU A 322 -0.37 -20.86 30.84
CA LEU A 322 -1.46 -21.14 29.90
C LEU A 322 -1.81 -22.64 29.84
N LEU A 323 -0.82 -23.52 30.07
CA LEU A 323 -1.01 -24.97 30.09
C LEU A 323 -1.92 -25.42 31.24
N LYS A 324 -1.92 -24.69 32.37
CA LYS A 324 -2.76 -24.99 33.55
C LYS A 324 -4.25 -24.85 33.23
N HIS A 325 -4.60 -24.02 32.25
CA HIS A 325 -5.98 -23.72 31.86
C HIS A 325 -6.45 -24.47 30.61
N LYS A 326 -5.72 -25.53 30.20
CA LYS A 326 -6.02 -26.31 28.99
C LYS A 326 -7.47 -26.79 28.90
N ASN A 327 -8.01 -27.34 30.00
CA ASN A 327 -9.36 -27.92 30.00
C ASN A 327 -10.42 -26.86 29.73
N GLU A 328 -10.28 -25.68 30.33
CA GLU A 328 -11.23 -24.59 30.19
C GLU A 328 -11.16 -23.95 28.80
N LEU A 329 -9.96 -23.70 28.29
CA LEU A 329 -9.75 -23.26 26.90
C LEU A 329 -10.39 -24.24 25.90
N THR A 330 -10.23 -25.54 26.13
CA THR A 330 -10.79 -26.59 25.27
C THR A 330 -12.32 -26.60 25.33
N ASN A 331 -12.90 -26.61 26.53
CA ASN A 331 -14.36 -26.61 26.71
C ASN A 331 -15.00 -25.37 26.09
N ARG A 332 -14.41 -24.19 26.33
CA ARG A 332 -14.84 -22.95 25.72
C ARG A 332 -14.78 -23.02 24.20
N THR A 333 -13.68 -23.50 23.64
CA THR A 333 -13.53 -23.59 22.18
C THR A 333 -14.55 -24.56 21.56
N LEU A 334 -14.82 -25.71 22.19
CA LEU A 334 -15.82 -26.65 21.70
C LEU A 334 -17.22 -26.03 21.66
N SER A 335 -17.62 -25.28 22.69
CA SER A 335 -18.92 -24.58 22.73
C SER A 335 -19.10 -23.52 21.64
N LEU A 336 -18.00 -23.10 21.00
CA LEU A 336 -17.99 -22.08 19.94
C LEU A 336 -17.90 -22.67 18.53
N VAL A 337 -17.43 -23.92 18.43
CA VAL A 337 -17.25 -24.64 17.17
C VAL A 337 -18.56 -25.35 16.76
N GLU A 338 -19.36 -25.75 17.74
CA GLU A 338 -20.79 -26.07 17.59
C GLU A 338 -21.57 -24.87 17.05
#